data_AF-A0AAE3XES1-F1
#
_entry.id   AF-A0AAE3XES1-F1
#
_cell.length_a   1.000
_cell.length_b   1.000
_cell.length_c   1.000
_cell.angle_alpha   90.00
_cell.angle_beta   90.00
_cell.angle_gamma   90.00
#
_symmetry.space_group_name_H-M   'P 1'
#
loop_
_entity.id
_entity.type
_entity.pdbx_description
1 polymer ?
#
loop_
_entity_poly.entity_id
_entity_poly.type
_entity_poly.pdbx_seq_one_letter_code
_entity_poly.pdbx_strand_id
1 'polypeptide(L)'
;MTAQVTVHRNLHRHCWSVSAGGRITGHESTCSLRGVLFRVRPGGQSRARRDGQRNVHAFAAGERADVIDVPEGALRFTYRPFETDTFVLDDGTPIAGARLAVFTPGGAFVLDPLLFGHAGALITT
;
A
#
# COMPACT_ATOMS: atom_id res chain seq x y z
N MET A 1 -0.42 22.89 2.29
CA MET A 1 -0.23 21.80 1.32
C MET A 1 0.52 20.68 2.01
N THR A 2 -0.18 19.63 2.43
CA THR A 2 0.43 18.40 2.93
C THR A 2 1.09 17.69 1.74
N ALA A 3 2.39 17.39 1.86
CA ALA A 3 3.12 16.74 0.79
C ALA A 3 2.69 15.28 0.66
N GLN A 4 2.29 14.87 -0.55
CA GLN A 4 1.98 13.48 -0.82
C GLN A 4 3.24 12.62 -0.70
N VAL A 5 3.16 11.55 0.06
CA VAL A 5 4.23 10.56 0.24
C VAL A 5 3.83 9.22 -0.37
N THR A 6 4.82 8.39 -0.62
CA THR A 6 4.61 6.98 -0.94
C THR A 6 5.31 6.08 0.07
N VAL A 7 4.66 4.96 0.38
CA VAL A 7 5.13 3.95 1.33
C VAL A 7 5.19 2.59 0.65
N HIS A 8 6.29 1.87 0.87
CA HIS A 8 6.43 0.47 0.45
C HIS A 8 7.24 -0.33 1.47
N ARG A 9 7.06 -1.66 1.48
CA ARG A 9 7.81 -2.54 2.37
C ARG A 9 9.26 -2.64 1.90
N ASN A 10 10.20 -2.32 2.78
CA ASN A 10 11.61 -2.65 2.61
C ASN A 10 11.87 -4.06 3.17
N LEU A 11 12.06 -5.02 2.27
CA LEU A 11 12.24 -6.43 2.65
C LEU A 11 13.61 -6.71 3.28
N HIS A 12 14.63 -5.88 3.01
CA HIS A 12 15.97 -6.04 3.58
C HIS A 12 16.07 -5.50 5.00
N ARG A 13 15.39 -4.38 5.28
CA ARG A 13 15.41 -3.70 6.58
C ARG A 13 14.24 -4.09 7.48
N HIS A 14 13.31 -4.92 6.97
CA HIS A 14 12.08 -5.32 7.64
C HIS A 14 11.18 -4.14 8.10
N CYS A 15 11.32 -2.96 7.48
CA CYS A 15 10.60 -1.73 7.81
C CYS A 15 9.87 -1.15 6.59
N TRP A 16 9.25 0.03 6.74
CA TRP A 16 8.58 0.76 5.68
C TRP A 16 9.48 1.89 5.17
N SER A 17 9.73 1.90 3.87
CA SER A 17 10.40 3.02 3.21
C SER A 17 9.38 4.09 2.86
N VAL A 18 9.63 5.32 3.29
CA VAL A 18 8.81 6.50 2.95
C VAL A 18 9.55 7.34 1.93
N SER A 19 8.86 7.78 0.88
CA SER A 19 9.43 8.68 -0.13
C SER A 19 8.51 9.88 -0.41
N ALA A 20 9.11 11.02 -0.72
CA ALA A 20 8.42 12.22 -1.17
C ALA A 20 9.07 12.69 -2.47
N GLY A 21 8.27 12.99 -3.51
CA GLY A 21 8.80 13.39 -4.81
C GLY A 21 9.75 12.36 -5.46
N GLY A 22 9.60 11.07 -5.13
CA GLY A 22 10.46 9.99 -5.64
C GLY A 22 11.80 9.82 -4.90
N ARG A 23 12.08 10.61 -3.86
CA ARG A 23 13.27 10.48 -3.01
C ARG A 23 12.88 9.86 -1.67
N ILE A 24 13.64 8.86 -1.22
CA ILE A 24 13.46 8.26 0.12
C ILE A 24 13.76 9.32 1.17
N THR A 25 12.79 9.59 2.04
CA THR A 25 12.90 10.56 3.14
C THR A 25 13.09 9.87 4.49
N GLY A 26 12.80 8.58 4.60
CA GLY A 26 12.95 7.86 5.86
C GLY A 26 12.62 6.37 5.78
N HIS A 27 12.96 5.69 6.86
CA HIS A 27 12.64 4.29 7.13
C HIS A 27 11.95 4.20 8.48
N GLU A 28 10.74 3.66 8.52
CA GLU A 28 9.87 3.69 9.69
C GLU A 28 9.35 2.29 10.01
N SER A 29 9.31 1.93 11.29
CA SER A 29 8.69 0.69 11.76
C SER A 29 7.17 0.75 11.64
N THR A 30 6.61 1.93 11.91
CA THR A 30 5.18 2.23 11.84
C THR A 30 4.96 3.58 11.17
N CYS A 31 3.98 3.67 10.27
CA CYS A 31 3.50 4.95 9.72
C CYS A 31 2.04 4.82 9.26
N SER A 32 1.35 5.93 9.04
CA SER A 32 -0.01 5.91 8.52
C SER A 32 -0.24 6.99 7.45
N LEU A 33 -1.16 6.70 6.54
CA LEU A 33 -1.55 7.57 5.44
C LEU A 33 -3.07 7.76 5.39
N ARG A 34 -3.53 8.95 5.03
CA ARG A 34 -4.93 9.27 4.69
C ARG A 34 -5.10 9.49 3.19
N GLY A 35 -6.31 9.22 2.68
CA GLY A 35 -6.64 9.39 1.26
C GLY A 35 -5.75 8.54 0.37
N VAL A 36 -5.67 7.24 0.68
CA VAL A 36 -4.65 6.34 0.13
C VAL A 36 -5.09 5.79 -1.21
N LEU A 37 -4.17 5.80 -2.18
CA LEU A 37 -4.28 5.07 -3.43
C LEU A 37 -3.15 4.07 -3.57
N PHE A 38 -3.51 2.84 -3.93
CA PHE A 38 -2.56 1.78 -4.19
C PHE A 38 -2.12 1.81 -5.65
N ARG A 39 -0.81 1.73 -5.87
CA ARG A 39 -0.22 1.78 -7.21
C ARG A 39 0.72 0.61 -7.40
N VAL A 40 0.48 -0.17 -8.45
CA VAL A 40 1.34 -1.24 -8.93
C VAL A 40 1.81 -0.85 -10.32
N ARG A 41 3.13 -0.81 -10.55
CA ARG A 41 3.71 -0.53 -11.88
C ARG A 41 3.78 -1.83 -12.68
N PRO A 42 3.01 -2.00 -13.77
CA PRO A 42 2.96 -3.27 -14.52
C PRO A 42 4.33 -3.70 -15.03
N GLY A 43 5.11 -2.78 -15.62
CA GLY A 43 6.45 -3.12 -16.13
C GLY A 43 7.41 -3.60 -15.04
N GLY A 44 7.30 -3.06 -13.81
CA GLY A 44 8.07 -3.54 -12.66
C GLY A 44 7.65 -4.94 -12.23
N GLN A 45 6.35 -5.20 -12.21
CA GLN A 45 5.80 -6.51 -11.91
C GLN A 45 6.17 -7.56 -12.96
N SER A 46 6.00 -7.26 -14.25
CA SER A 46 6.38 -8.16 -15.35
C SER A 46 7.86 -8.53 -15.26
N ARG A 47 8.74 -7.55 -14.94
CA ARG A 47 10.14 -7.80 -14.67
C ARG A 47 10.34 -8.72 -13.47
N ALA A 48 9.63 -8.48 -12.37
CA ALA A 48 9.75 -9.32 -11.17
C ALA A 48 9.35 -10.78 -11.45
N ARG A 49 8.23 -10.99 -12.15
CA ARG A 49 7.73 -12.32 -12.54
C ARG A 49 8.68 -13.04 -13.49
N ARG A 50 9.19 -12.35 -14.51
CA ARG A 50 10.15 -12.90 -15.47
C ARG A 50 11.47 -13.30 -14.81
N ASP A 51 12.02 -12.41 -13.97
CA ASP A 51 13.34 -12.61 -13.38
C ASP A 51 13.28 -13.48 -12.10
N GLY A 52 12.07 -13.85 -11.64
CA GLY A 52 11.84 -14.58 -10.37
C GLY A 52 12.26 -13.80 -9.13
N GLN A 53 12.47 -12.48 -9.25
CA GLN A 53 13.13 -11.66 -8.24
C GLN A 53 12.30 -10.41 -7.92
N ARG A 54 12.09 -10.16 -6.63
CA ARG A 54 11.32 -9.00 -6.18
C ARG A 54 12.06 -7.70 -6.48
N ASN A 55 11.33 -6.71 -6.97
CA ASN A 55 11.79 -5.34 -7.16
C ASN A 55 10.75 -4.36 -6.58
N VAL A 56 11.13 -3.10 -6.38
CA VAL A 56 10.18 -2.08 -5.89
C VAL A 56 9.32 -1.57 -7.05
N HIS A 57 8.06 -1.97 -7.07
CA HIS A 57 7.09 -1.56 -8.09
C HIS A 57 5.68 -1.31 -7.55
N ALA A 58 5.45 -1.60 -6.27
CA ALA A 58 4.16 -1.43 -5.61
C ALA A 58 4.31 -0.49 -4.41
N PHE A 59 3.39 0.47 -4.29
CA PHE A 59 3.43 1.49 -3.24
C PHE A 59 2.03 2.02 -2.92
N ALA A 60 1.83 2.38 -1.65
CA ALA A 60 0.68 3.15 -1.19
C ALA A 60 1.02 4.64 -1.25
N ALA A 61 0.17 5.46 -1.85
CA ALA A 61 0.38 6.90 -2.00
C ALA A 61 -0.74 7.66 -1.28
N GLY A 62 -0.39 8.66 -0.48
CA GLY A 62 -1.36 9.45 0.30
C GLY A 62 -0.69 10.55 1.10
N GLU A 63 -1.45 11.17 1.99
CA GLU A 63 -0.94 12.18 2.92
C GLU A 63 -0.58 11.51 4.25
N ARG A 64 0.50 11.95 4.91
CA ARG A 64 0.81 11.44 6.27
C ARG A 64 -0.36 11.69 7.22
N ALA A 65 -0.57 10.73 8.11
CA ALA A 65 -1.54 10.83 9.19
C ALA A 65 -0.87 10.60 10.54
N ASP A 66 -1.49 11.14 11.59
CA ASP A 66 -1.07 10.95 12.98
C ASP A 66 -1.94 9.87 13.64
N VAL A 67 -1.97 8.69 13.02
CA VAL A 67 -2.62 7.49 13.57
C VAL A 67 -1.54 6.47 13.88
N ILE A 68 -1.40 6.12 15.16
CA ILE A 68 -0.33 5.26 15.67
C ILE A 68 -0.78 3.81 15.71
N ASP A 69 -1.97 3.58 16.27
CA ASP A 69 -2.55 2.25 16.44
C ASP A 69 -3.42 1.84 15.25
N VAL A 70 -3.59 0.53 15.06
CA VAL A 70 -4.55 -0.01 14.09
C VAL A 70 -5.96 0.22 14.63
N PRO A 71 -6.80 1.02 13.95
CA PRO A 71 -8.16 1.27 14.42
C PRO A 71 -9.00 0.00 14.44
N GLU A 72 -10.00 -0.03 15.32
CA GLU A 72 -11.04 -1.06 15.27
C GLU A 72 -11.72 -1.08 13.89
N GLY A 73 -12.03 -2.28 13.40
CA GLY A 73 -12.62 -2.48 12.07
C GLY A 73 -11.64 -2.37 10.90
N ALA A 74 -10.36 -2.06 11.14
CA ALA A 74 -9.37 -2.04 10.07
C ALA A 74 -9.09 -3.46 9.55
N LEU A 75 -9.06 -3.61 8.23
CA LEU A 75 -8.86 -4.87 7.53
C LEU A 75 -7.41 -5.00 7.09
N ARG A 76 -6.83 -6.18 7.27
CA ARG A 76 -5.48 -6.47 6.78
C ARG A 76 -5.48 -6.56 5.25
N PHE A 77 -4.42 -6.03 4.63
CA PHE A 77 -4.21 -6.13 3.19
C PHE A 77 -2.77 -6.53 2.87
N THR A 78 -2.57 -7.08 1.68
CA THR A 78 -1.27 -7.54 1.20
C THR A 78 -1.09 -7.29 -0.29
N TYR A 79 0.15 -7.44 -0.75
CA TYR A 79 0.49 -7.48 -2.17
C TYR A 79 1.48 -8.62 -2.41
N ARG A 80 1.12 -9.53 -3.31
CA ARG A 80 1.94 -10.69 -3.68
C ARG A 80 2.26 -10.61 -5.17
N PRO A 81 3.47 -10.15 -5.56
CA PRO A 81 3.77 -9.80 -6.95
C PRO A 81 3.71 -10.99 -7.93
N PHE A 82 3.84 -12.21 -7.43
CA PHE A 82 3.78 -13.43 -8.24
C PHE A 82 2.37 -14.03 -8.35
N GLU A 83 1.41 -13.54 -7.55
CA GLU A 83 0.06 -14.12 -7.43
C GLU A 83 -1.04 -13.13 -7.79
N THR A 84 -0.81 -11.82 -7.57
CA THR A 84 -1.83 -10.77 -7.64
C THR A 84 -1.36 -9.60 -8.48
N ASP A 85 -2.29 -8.96 -9.19
CA ASP A 85 -2.03 -7.74 -9.98
C ASP A 85 -2.27 -6.45 -9.19
N THR A 86 -2.97 -6.55 -8.07
CA THR A 86 -3.40 -5.44 -7.22
C THR A 86 -3.11 -5.76 -5.75
N PHE A 87 -3.28 -4.75 -4.88
CA PHE A 87 -3.36 -5.01 -3.45
C PHE A 87 -4.70 -5.67 -3.14
N VAL A 88 -4.70 -6.63 -2.21
CA VAL A 88 -5.89 -7.42 -1.85
C VAL A 88 -6.05 -7.48 -0.34
N LEU A 89 -7.29 -7.55 0.12
CA LEU A 89 -7.62 -7.95 1.50
C LEU A 89 -7.28 -9.43 1.74
N ASP A 90 -7.33 -9.87 2.99
CA ASP A 90 -7.03 -11.27 3.37
C ASP A 90 -7.97 -12.28 2.69
N ASP A 91 -9.20 -11.89 2.37
CA ASP A 91 -10.17 -12.72 1.62
C ASP A 91 -9.93 -12.72 0.09
N GLY A 92 -8.94 -11.98 -0.40
CA GLY A 92 -8.60 -11.85 -1.82
C GLY A 92 -9.30 -10.69 -2.53
N THR A 93 -10.17 -9.93 -1.84
CA THR A 93 -10.87 -8.79 -2.44
C THR A 93 -9.88 -7.71 -2.87
N PRO A 94 -9.86 -7.30 -4.16
CA PRO A 94 -8.91 -6.31 -4.65
C PRO A 94 -9.31 -4.89 -4.22
N ILE A 95 -8.32 -4.10 -3.81
CA ILE A 95 -8.49 -2.72 -3.32
C ILE A 95 -7.64 -1.72 -4.11
N ALA A 96 -8.26 -0.62 -4.52
CA ALA A 96 -7.63 0.48 -5.24
C ALA A 96 -7.14 1.59 -4.30
N GLY A 97 -7.71 1.67 -3.09
CA GLY A 97 -7.36 2.68 -2.10
C GLY A 97 -8.01 2.43 -0.75
N ALA A 98 -7.96 3.43 0.12
CA ALA A 98 -8.65 3.45 1.40
C ALA A 98 -8.70 4.87 1.98
N ARG A 99 -9.65 5.14 2.90
CA ARG A 99 -9.63 6.40 3.64
C ARG A 99 -8.37 6.52 4.52
N LEU A 100 -7.97 5.42 5.15
CA LEU A 100 -6.79 5.34 6.02
C LEU A 100 -6.03 4.03 5.75
N ALA A 101 -4.71 4.09 5.71
CA ALA A 101 -3.85 2.92 5.80
C ALA A 101 -2.87 3.06 6.97
N VAL A 102 -2.70 2.00 7.75
CA VAL A 102 -1.74 1.91 8.86
C VAL A 102 -0.75 0.79 8.56
N PHE A 103 0.53 1.12 8.59
CA PHE A 103 1.64 0.23 8.31
C PHE A 103 2.36 -0.05 9.63
N THR A 104 2.52 -1.32 10.00
CA THR A 104 3.15 -1.74 11.26
C THR A 104 4.22 -2.81 10.99
N PRO A 105 5.03 -3.22 11.97
CA PRO A 105 5.95 -4.34 11.80
C PRO A 105 5.21 -5.65 11.42
N GLY A 106 4.02 -5.86 11.99
CA GLY A 106 3.22 -7.08 11.84
C GLY A 106 2.37 -7.15 10.57
N GLY A 107 2.15 -6.04 9.87
CA GLY A 107 1.32 -6.02 8.67
C GLY A 107 0.95 -4.62 8.20
N ALA A 108 0.03 -4.56 7.25
CA ALA A 108 -0.57 -3.31 6.81
C ALA A 108 -2.09 -3.47 6.84
N PHE A 109 -2.78 -2.42 7.25
CA PHE A 109 -4.22 -2.42 7.53
C PHE A 109 -4.86 -1.21 6.87
N VAL A 110 -6.10 -1.34 6.42
CA VAL A 110 -6.91 -0.28 5.82
C VAL A 110 -8.23 -0.12 6.55
N LEU A 111 -8.70 1.12 6.64
CA LEU A 111 -10.06 1.44 7.08
C LEU A 111 -10.81 2.12 5.93
N ASP A 112 -12.05 1.70 5.73
CA ASP A 112 -12.93 2.08 4.61
C ASP A 112 -12.22 1.87 3.25
N PRO A 113 -11.95 0.60 2.89
CA PRO A 113 -11.25 0.29 1.65
C PRO A 113 -12.08 0.70 0.44
N LEU A 114 -11.37 1.18 -0.57
CA LEU A 114 -11.94 1.51 -1.86
C LEU A 114 -11.72 0.33 -2.80
N LEU A 115 -12.82 -0.32 -3.17
CA LEU A 115 -12.79 -1.51 -4.01
C LEU A 115 -12.60 -1.13 -5.49
N PHE A 116 -12.10 -2.07 -6.29
CA PHE A 116 -12.20 -1.93 -7.74
C PHE A 116 -13.66 -2.11 -8.17
N GLY A 117 -14.30 -1.07 -8.69
CA GLY A 117 -15.66 -1.17 -9.22
C GLY A 117 -15.76 -2.06 -10.46
N HIS A 118 -16.96 -2.59 -10.74
CA HIS A 118 -17.25 -3.44 -11.90
C HIS A 118 -17.17 -2.71 -13.26
N ALA A 119 -16.92 -1.40 -13.28
CA ALA A 119 -16.77 -0.57 -14.48
C ALA A 119 -15.88 0.68 -14.23
N GLY A 120 -14.81 0.55 -13.46
CA GLY A 120 -13.82 1.63 -13.29
C GLY A 120 -14.27 2.84 -12.45
N ALA A 121 -15.36 2.72 -11.67
CA ALA A 121 -15.78 3.74 -10.72
C ALA A 121 -15.50 3.31 -9.27
N LEU A 122 -15.16 4.29 -8.43
CA LEU A 122 -14.88 4.13 -7.01
C LEU A 122 -16.17 3.78 -6.25
N ILE A 123 -16.24 2.62 -5.62
CA ILE A 123 -17.35 2.25 -4.74
C ILE A 123 -16.78 2.16 -3.32
N THR A 124 -17.26 3.03 -2.44
CA THR A 124 -17.05 2.93 -0.99
C THR A 124 -18.13 2.00 -0.43
N THR A 125 -17.72 1.01 0.35
CA THR A 125 -18.64 0.13 1.11
C THR A 125 -19.20 0.85 2.32
#